data_AF-A0A2U3B0U8-F1
#
_entry.id   AF-A0A2U3B0U8-F1
#
_cell.length_a   1.000
_cell.length_b   1.000
_cell.length_c   1.000
_cell.angle_alpha   90.00
_cell.angle_beta   90.00
_cell.angle_gamma   90.00
#
_symmetry.space_group_name_H-M   'P 1'
#
loop_
_entity.id
_entity.type
_entity.pdbx_description
1 polymer ?
#
loop_
_entity_poly.entity_id
_entity_poly.type
_entity_poly.pdbx_seq_one_letter_code
_entity_poly.pdbx_strand_id
1 'polypeptide(L)'
;MRILILSFCVLFFFLSCNQSEKKAETKKEEMIYDMYQPSEMANLMNEMYAQNLKVKEDILNGIVPVEFPLDFLKIHSAEMSEFKSRNETFQSFSKLFIESEKEIFNTESQIPLEKRFNNTINLCISCHQTECTGPIPRIRKLLIK
;
A
#
# COMPACT_ATOMS: atom_id res chain seq x y z
N MET A 1 -40.55 -56.51 9.28
CA MET A 1 -41.23 -55.81 10.38
C MET A 1 -40.54 -56.20 11.68
N ARG A 2 -40.15 -55.20 12.50
CA ARG A 2 -39.60 -55.33 13.86
C ARG A 2 -38.20 -55.99 13.89
N ILE A 3 -37.10 -55.39 14.37
CA ILE A 3 -36.90 -54.37 15.39
C ILE A 3 -35.50 -53.74 15.19
N LEU A 4 -35.45 -52.43 15.45
CA LEU A 4 -34.34 -51.52 15.78
C LEU A 4 -32.94 -52.14 15.94
N ILE A 5 -31.92 -51.68 15.20
CA ILE A 5 -31.19 -50.40 15.37
C ILE A 5 -30.24 -50.41 16.58
N LEU A 6 -28.94 -50.33 16.21
CA LEU A 6 -27.79 -49.74 16.89
C LEU A 6 -27.29 -50.32 18.21
N SER A 7 -25.98 -50.60 18.21
CA SER A 7 -25.01 -50.09 19.19
C SER A 7 -24.10 -51.20 19.76
N PHE A 8 -22.94 -51.40 19.14
CA PHE A 8 -21.77 -51.88 19.86
C PHE A 8 -20.47 -51.49 19.14
N CYS A 9 -19.48 -51.02 19.90
CA CYS A 9 -18.17 -50.52 19.49
C CYS A 9 -18.23 -49.17 18.76
N VAL A 10 -17.86 -48.05 19.36
CA VAL A 10 -16.48 -47.77 19.79
C VAL A 10 -16.48 -47.05 21.14
N LEU A 11 -16.06 -47.80 22.16
CA LEU A 11 -15.58 -47.30 23.43
C LEU A 11 -14.15 -46.75 23.22
N PHE A 12 -13.75 -45.82 24.10
CA PHE A 12 -12.42 -45.19 24.27
C PHE A 12 -12.17 -43.93 23.45
N PHE A 13 -12.41 -42.77 24.07
CA PHE A 13 -11.34 -41.85 24.53
C PHE A 13 -11.98 -40.60 25.17
N PHE A 14 -12.46 -40.71 26.40
CA PHE A 14 -12.73 -39.55 27.26
C PHE A 14 -12.19 -39.81 28.67
N LEU A 15 -10.89 -39.59 28.85
CA LEU A 15 -10.31 -39.18 30.14
C LEU A 15 -9.90 -37.71 29.93
N SER A 16 -10.73 -36.75 30.31
CA SER A 16 -10.80 -36.16 31.65
C SER A 16 -9.46 -35.58 32.11
N CYS A 17 -9.30 -34.27 31.91
CA CYS A 17 -8.37 -33.46 32.70
C CYS A 17 -9.18 -32.32 33.31
N ASN A 18 -9.50 -32.49 34.58
CA ASN A 18 -10.25 -31.55 35.40
C ASN A 18 -9.20 -30.76 36.21
N GLN A 19 -8.72 -29.64 35.65
CA GLN A 19 -7.82 -28.75 36.39
C GLN A 19 -8.58 -27.50 36.84
N SER A 20 -8.78 -27.49 38.15
CA SER A 20 -9.44 -26.50 38.98
C SER A 20 -9.11 -25.05 38.63
N GLU A 21 -10.17 -24.25 38.59
CA GLU A 21 -10.19 -22.80 38.52
C GLU A 21 -9.25 -22.16 39.56
N LYS A 22 -8.24 -21.43 39.08
CA LYS A 22 -7.71 -20.26 39.79
C LYS A 22 -8.16 -19.03 39.04
N LYS A 23 -9.23 -18.39 39.52
CA LYS A 23 -9.56 -17.00 39.19
C LYS A 23 -8.41 -16.12 39.68
N ALA A 24 -7.43 -15.88 38.82
CA ALA A 24 -6.62 -14.69 38.91
C ALA A 24 -7.49 -13.55 38.37
N GLU A 25 -7.91 -12.63 39.25
CA GLU A 25 -8.44 -11.34 38.83
C GLU A 25 -7.37 -10.65 37.98
N THR A 26 -7.51 -10.80 36.67
CA THR A 26 -6.70 -10.09 35.71
C THR A 26 -7.25 -8.67 35.72
N LYS A 27 -6.52 -7.75 36.35
CA LYS A 27 -6.72 -6.32 36.16
C LYS A 27 -6.68 -6.10 34.66
N LYS A 28 -7.85 -5.89 34.03
CA LYS A 28 -7.92 -5.49 32.62
C LYS A 28 -7.33 -4.08 32.58
N GLU A 29 -6.02 -3.98 32.40
CA GLU A 29 -5.48 -2.82 31.70
C GLU A 29 -6.21 -2.78 30.37
N GLU A 30 -7.00 -1.74 30.15
CA GLU A 30 -7.51 -1.43 28.82
C GLU A 30 -6.29 -1.31 27.93
N MET A 31 -6.04 -2.33 27.12
CA MET A 31 -5.07 -2.29 26.06
C MET A 31 -5.59 -1.24 25.08
N ILE A 32 -5.11 0.01 25.23
CA ILE A 32 -5.34 1.06 24.24
C ILE A 32 -4.63 0.57 22.99
N TYR A 33 -5.43 0.04 22.05
CA TYR A 33 -4.94 -0.32 20.74
C TYR A 33 -4.58 0.98 20.04
N ASP A 34 -3.29 1.30 19.97
CA ASP A 34 -2.78 2.40 19.16
C ASP A 34 -3.02 2.03 17.69
N MET A 35 -4.23 2.36 17.19
CA MET A 35 -4.57 2.18 15.79
C MET A 35 -3.76 3.18 14.99
N TYR A 36 -2.72 2.68 14.32
CA TYR A 36 -1.93 3.43 13.37
C TYR A 36 -2.82 4.25 12.42
N GLN A 37 -2.72 5.56 12.51
CA GLN A 37 -3.34 6.49 11.57
C GLN A 37 -2.32 6.85 10.49
N PRO A 38 -2.65 6.67 9.19
CA PRO A 38 -1.77 7.10 8.12
C PRO A 38 -1.66 8.63 8.12
N SER A 39 -0.44 9.15 7.95
CA SER A 39 -0.23 10.58 7.74
C SER A 39 -0.82 11.04 6.41
N GLU A 40 -0.99 12.36 6.24
CA GLU A 40 -1.41 12.93 4.96
C GLU A 40 -0.51 12.47 3.80
N MET A 41 0.82 12.45 4.00
CA MET A 41 1.77 11.95 3.02
C MET A 41 1.55 10.47 2.70
N ALA A 42 1.28 9.63 3.70
CA ALA A 42 1.02 8.21 3.47
C ALA A 42 -0.28 7.99 2.66
N ASN A 43 -1.32 8.78 2.92
CA ASN A 43 -2.55 8.76 2.14
C ASN A 43 -2.30 9.23 0.70
N LEU A 44 -1.54 10.31 0.53
CA LEU A 44 -1.16 10.83 -0.78
C LEU A 44 -0.36 9.81 -1.61
N MET A 45 0.57 9.07 -1.01
CA MET A 45 1.33 8.02 -1.70
C MET A 45 0.42 6.87 -2.18
N ASN A 46 -0.62 6.52 -1.40
CA ASN A 46 -1.59 5.51 -1.82
C ASN A 46 -2.49 6.01 -2.97
N GLU A 47 -2.88 7.29 -2.94
CA GLU A 47 -3.62 7.92 -4.02
C GLU A 47 -2.78 8.00 -5.30
N MET A 48 -1.52 8.44 -5.21
CA MET A 48 -0.60 8.47 -6.34
C MET A 48 -0.42 7.10 -6.98
N TYR A 49 -0.33 6.05 -6.16
CA TYR A 49 -0.29 4.67 -6.67
C TYR A 49 -1.56 4.30 -7.42
N ALA A 50 -2.74 4.60 -6.87
CA ALA A 50 -4.02 4.26 -7.50
C ALA A 50 -4.23 5.00 -8.83
N GLN A 51 -3.89 6.30 -8.87
CA GLN A 51 -3.95 7.10 -10.09
C GLN A 51 -2.97 6.58 -11.14
N ASN A 52 -1.72 6.30 -10.77
CA ASN A 52 -0.74 5.74 -11.71
C ASN A 52 -1.08 4.32 -12.18
N LEU A 53 -1.81 3.53 -11.37
CA LEU A 53 -2.34 2.24 -11.82
C LEU A 53 -3.37 2.43 -12.93
N LYS A 54 -4.28 3.39 -12.77
CA LYS A 54 -5.25 3.75 -13.82
C LYS A 54 -4.55 4.25 -15.08
N VAL A 55 -3.58 5.16 -14.94
CA VAL A 55 -2.78 5.68 -16.07
C VAL A 55 -2.07 4.53 -16.80
N LYS A 56 -1.49 3.57 -16.08
CA LYS A 56 -0.89 2.37 -16.69
C LYS A 56 -1.93 1.60 -17.52
N GLU A 57 -3.12 1.36 -16.98
CA GLU A 57 -4.20 0.65 -17.68
C GLU A 57 -4.65 1.42 -18.93
N ASP A 58 -4.79 2.74 -18.85
CA ASP A 58 -5.14 3.60 -19.98
C ASP A 58 -4.08 3.48 -21.09
N ILE A 59 -2.79 3.59 -20.75
CA ILE A 59 -1.68 3.45 -21.72
C ILE A 59 -1.73 2.08 -22.41
N LEU A 60 -1.91 0.99 -21.64
CA LEU A 60 -1.98 -0.36 -22.19
C LEU A 60 -3.18 -0.57 -23.12
N ASN A 61 -4.25 0.20 -22.94
CA ASN A 61 -5.44 0.20 -23.80
C ASN A 61 -5.33 1.19 -24.98
N GLY A 62 -4.18 1.84 -25.17
CA GLY A 62 -3.96 2.82 -26.23
C GLY A 62 -4.59 4.19 -25.98
N ILE A 63 -5.00 4.47 -24.74
CA ILE A 63 -5.54 5.76 -24.33
C ILE A 63 -4.39 6.66 -23.88
N VAL A 64 -4.29 7.85 -24.48
CA VAL A 64 -3.28 8.84 -24.10
C VAL A 64 -3.84 9.75 -23.00
N PRO A 65 -3.23 9.79 -21.81
CA PRO A 65 -3.67 10.67 -20.74
C PRO A 65 -3.28 12.12 -21.06
N VAL A 66 -4.19 13.06 -20.79
CA VAL A 66 -4.01 14.49 -21.15
C VAL A 66 -4.15 15.46 -19.97
N GLU A 67 -4.70 14.99 -18.84
CA GLU A 67 -4.92 15.81 -17.66
C GLU A 67 -4.02 15.37 -16.50
N PHE A 68 -3.08 16.23 -16.12
CA PHE A 68 -2.21 16.00 -14.97
C PHE A 68 -3.01 16.08 -13.65
N PRO A 69 -2.87 15.09 -12.73
CA PRO A 69 -3.56 15.10 -11.45
C PRO A 69 -2.96 16.16 -10.50
N LEU A 70 -3.64 17.30 -10.38
CA LEU A 70 -3.17 18.44 -9.57
C LEU A 70 -2.92 18.08 -8.09
N ASP A 71 -3.63 17.10 -7.55
CA ASP A 71 -3.45 16.64 -6.17
C ASP A 71 -2.03 16.13 -5.89
N PHE A 72 -1.28 15.70 -6.92
CA PHE A 72 0.10 15.26 -6.73
C PHE A 72 1.01 16.38 -6.23
N LEU A 73 0.67 17.65 -6.51
CA LEU A 73 1.42 18.81 -6.03
C LEU A 73 1.43 18.91 -4.50
N LYS A 74 0.47 18.26 -3.82
CA LYS A 74 0.44 18.16 -2.35
C LYS A 74 1.66 17.43 -1.79
N ILE A 75 2.46 16.75 -2.61
CA ILE A 75 3.72 16.12 -2.17
C ILE A 75 4.67 17.12 -1.51
N HIS A 76 4.56 18.41 -1.86
CA HIS A 76 5.39 19.46 -1.28
C HIS A 76 4.90 19.99 0.07
N SER A 77 3.64 19.75 0.43
CA SER A 77 3.01 20.34 1.61
C SER A 77 2.41 19.34 2.59
N ALA A 78 2.02 18.14 2.14
CA ALA A 78 1.36 17.14 2.98
C ALA A 78 2.19 16.79 4.22
N GLU A 79 1.51 16.63 5.35
CA GLU A 79 2.13 16.30 6.62
C GLU A 79 2.81 14.91 6.57
N MET A 80 4.07 14.88 6.99
CA MET A 80 4.87 13.66 7.08
C MET A 80 4.43 12.85 8.31
N SER A 81 4.69 11.55 8.33
CA SER A 81 4.57 10.78 9.57
C SER A 81 5.55 11.32 10.62
N GLU A 82 5.18 11.29 11.91
CA GLU A 82 5.97 11.84 13.04
C GLU A 82 7.48 11.53 13.02
N PHE A 83 7.86 10.34 12.54
CA PHE A 83 9.25 9.86 12.49
C PHE A 83 9.96 10.12 11.15
N LYS A 84 9.36 10.92 10.27
CA LYS A 84 9.89 11.26 8.94
C LYS A 84 10.02 12.78 8.80
N SER A 85 11.08 13.22 8.12
CA SER A 85 11.33 14.63 7.87
C SER A 85 11.40 14.93 6.37
N ARG A 86 10.99 16.15 6.00
CA ARG A 86 11.11 16.69 4.64
C ARG A 86 12.53 17.25 4.43
N ASN A 87 13.50 16.36 4.32
CA ASN A 87 14.90 16.72 4.10
C ASN A 87 15.17 17.15 2.63
N GLU A 88 16.41 17.56 2.35
CA GLU A 88 16.82 18.01 1.00
C GLU A 88 16.71 16.91 -0.07
N THR A 89 16.99 15.65 0.29
CA THR A 89 16.88 14.50 -0.62
C THR A 89 15.43 14.26 -1.02
N PHE A 90 14.50 14.24 -0.06
CA PHE A 90 13.07 14.17 -0.34
C PHE A 90 12.61 15.33 -1.23
N GLN A 91 13.02 16.56 -0.92
CA GLN A 91 12.64 17.73 -1.71
C GLN A 91 13.11 17.59 -3.16
N SER A 92 14.35 17.14 -3.37
CA SER A 92 14.92 16.90 -4.70
C SER A 92 14.14 15.83 -5.47
N PHE A 93 13.87 14.67 -4.86
CA PHE A 93 13.08 13.62 -5.49
C PHE A 93 11.65 14.05 -5.77
N SER A 94 11.00 14.75 -4.85
CA SER A 94 9.61 15.21 -5.02
C SER A 94 9.49 16.17 -6.20
N LYS A 95 10.47 17.05 -6.41
CA LYS A 95 10.52 17.95 -7.57
C LYS A 95 10.70 17.18 -8.88
N LEU A 96 11.69 16.28 -8.93
CA LEU A 96 11.96 15.45 -10.12
C LEU A 96 10.75 14.57 -10.47
N PHE A 97 10.07 14.02 -9.46
CA PHE A 97 8.85 13.26 -9.63
C PHE A 97 7.76 14.09 -10.31
N ILE A 98 7.46 15.30 -9.83
CA ILE A 98 6.43 16.16 -10.44
C ILE A 98 6.80 16.55 -11.88
N GLU A 99 8.06 16.83 -12.15
CA GLU A 99 8.53 17.13 -13.52
C GLU A 99 8.35 15.92 -14.45
N SER A 100 8.73 14.72 -14.00
CA SER A 100 8.57 13.48 -14.78
C SER A 100 7.10 13.08 -14.93
N GLU A 101 6.27 13.27 -13.91
CA GLU A 101 4.84 12.97 -13.95
C GLU A 101 4.14 13.88 -14.96
N LYS A 102 4.41 15.19 -14.97
CA LYS A 102 3.88 16.12 -15.99
C LYS A 102 4.24 15.69 -17.41
N GLU A 103 5.44 15.14 -17.60
CA GLU A 103 5.89 14.67 -18.89
C GLU A 103 5.00 13.54 -19.44
N ILE A 104 4.39 12.70 -18.60
CA ILE A 104 3.42 11.66 -19.02
C ILE A 104 2.24 12.28 -19.79
N PHE A 105 1.78 13.45 -19.35
CA PHE A 105 0.61 14.16 -19.91
C PHE A 105 0.99 15.16 -21.01
N ASN A 106 2.28 15.31 -21.32
CA ASN A 106 2.76 16.19 -22.38
C ASN A 106 2.48 15.60 -23.77
N THR A 107 1.46 16.09 -24.46
CA THR A 107 1.08 15.59 -25.80
C THR A 107 2.06 15.98 -26.91
N GLU A 108 2.96 16.92 -26.65
CA GLU A 108 3.98 17.38 -27.61
C GLU A 108 5.33 16.66 -27.46
N SER A 109 5.45 15.79 -26.45
CA SER A 109 6.68 15.07 -26.16
C SER A 109 7.08 14.13 -27.29
N GLN A 110 8.38 14.14 -27.62
CA GLN A 110 9.00 13.20 -28.55
C GLN A 110 9.41 11.88 -27.87
N ILE A 111 9.24 11.77 -26.55
CA ILE A 111 9.57 10.56 -25.79
C ILE A 111 8.36 9.61 -25.83
N PRO A 112 8.55 8.31 -26.15
CA PRO A 112 7.47 7.34 -26.10
C PRO A 112 6.74 7.35 -24.74
N LEU A 113 5.41 7.30 -24.76
CA LEU A 113 4.57 7.42 -23.57
C LEU A 113 4.92 6.42 -22.47
N GLU A 114 5.13 5.15 -22.84
CA GLU A 114 5.56 4.09 -21.91
C GLU A 114 6.91 4.39 -21.25
N LYS A 115 7.83 5.02 -21.99
CA LYS A 115 9.15 5.42 -21.46
C LYS A 115 9.00 6.56 -20.46
N ARG A 116 8.15 7.54 -20.75
CA ARG A 116 7.83 8.63 -19.81
C ARG A 116 7.23 8.09 -18.52
N PHE A 117 6.23 7.22 -18.65
CA PHE A 117 5.60 6.55 -17.52
C PHE A 117 6.61 5.75 -16.69
N ASN A 118 7.41 4.89 -17.34
CA ASN A 118 8.42 4.08 -16.64
C ASN A 118 9.50 4.94 -15.97
N ASN A 119 9.92 6.07 -16.55
CA ASN A 119 10.84 7.02 -15.91
C ASN A 119 10.25 7.54 -14.59
N THR A 120 8.97 7.91 -14.59
CA THR A 120 8.27 8.38 -13.39
C THR A 120 8.18 7.30 -12.32
N ILE A 121 7.79 6.06 -12.69
CA ILE A 121 7.75 4.95 -11.74
C ILE A 121 9.14 4.62 -11.16
N ASN A 122 10.20 4.75 -11.96
CA ASN A 122 11.57 4.57 -11.48
C ASN A 122 12.00 5.66 -10.48
N LEU A 123 11.51 6.90 -10.63
CA LEU A 123 11.71 7.94 -9.61
C LEU A 123 10.98 7.62 -8.30
N CYS A 124 9.76 7.08 -8.37
CA CYS A 124 9.06 6.57 -7.18
C CYS A 124 9.91 5.51 -6.47
N ILE A 125 10.43 4.53 -7.20
CA ILE A 125 11.30 3.47 -6.65
C ILE A 125 12.56 4.07 -6.02
N SER A 126 13.20 5.03 -6.69
CA SER A 126 14.44 5.65 -6.23
C SER A 126 14.24 6.43 -4.93
N CYS A 127 13.18 7.24 -4.84
CA CYS A 127 12.80 7.92 -3.60
C CYS A 127 12.51 6.92 -2.47
N HIS A 128 11.80 5.83 -2.78
CA HIS A 128 11.50 4.79 -1.79
C HIS A 128 12.70 3.93 -1.37
N GLN A 129 13.82 3.98 -2.10
CA GLN A 129 15.07 3.35 -1.68
C GLN A 129 15.81 4.18 -0.63
N THR A 130 15.55 5.49 -0.54
CA THR A 130 16.29 6.40 0.35
C THR A 130 15.45 6.98 1.48
N GLU A 131 14.27 7.54 1.18
CA GLU A 131 13.52 8.38 2.14
C GLU A 131 12.54 7.57 2.99
N CYS A 132 11.80 6.69 2.33
CA CYS A 132 10.78 5.87 2.94
C CYS A 132 10.77 4.51 2.27
N THR A 133 11.17 3.46 2.98
CA THR A 133 11.15 2.07 2.50
C THR A 133 9.72 1.53 2.44
N GLY A 134 8.87 2.19 1.66
CA GLY A 134 7.54 1.72 1.33
C GLY A 134 7.60 0.43 0.52
N PRO A 135 6.46 -0.09 0.05
CA PRO A 135 6.39 -1.38 -0.62
C PRO A 135 6.94 -1.31 -2.06
N ILE A 136 8.27 -1.21 -2.23
CA ILE A 136 8.95 -1.20 -3.54
C ILE A 136 8.47 -2.34 -4.46
N PRO A 137 8.26 -3.59 -3.99
CA PRO A 137 7.73 -4.65 -4.83
C PRO A 137 6.33 -4.34 -5.42
N ARG A 138 5.50 -3.58 -4.69
CA ARG A 138 4.19 -3.12 -5.18
C ARG A 138 4.35 -2.06 -6.26
N ILE A 139 5.25 -1.09 -6.07
CA ILE A 139 5.52 -0.01 -7.02
C ILE A 139 6.07 -0.56 -8.35
N ARG A 140 6.99 -1.52 -8.30
CA ARG A 140 7.56 -2.17 -9.50
C ARG A 140 6.51 -2.80 -10.41
N LYS A 141 5.35 -3.21 -9.88
CA LYS A 141 4.26 -3.76 -10.70
C LYS A 141 3.61 -2.71 -11.61
N LEU A 142 3.81 -1.41 -11.36
CA LEU A 142 3.32 -0.35 -12.23
C LEU A 142 4.10 -0.30 -13.55
N LEU A 143 5.39 -0.65 -13.58
CA LEU A 143 6.20 -0.63 -14.81
C LEU A 143 5.52 -1.38 -15.98
N ILE A 144 5.57 -0.77 -17.15
CA ILE A 144 5.11 -1.33 -18.43
C ILE A 144 6.32 -2.05 -19.07
N LYS A 145 6.10 -3.26 -19.59
CA LYS A 145 7.15 -4.13 -20.17
C LYS A 145 7.09 -4.14 -21.67
#